data_AF-A0A923CC97-F1
#
_entry.id   AF-A0A923CC97-F1
#
_cell.length_a   1.000
_cell.length_b   1.000
_cell.length_c   1.000
_cell.angle_alpha   90.00
_cell.angle_beta   90.00
_cell.angle_gamma   90.00
#
_symmetry.space_group_name_H-M   'P 1'
#
loop_
_entity.id
_entity.type
_entity.pdbx_description
1 polymer ?
#
loop_
_entity_poly.entity_id
_entity_poly.type
_entity_poly.pdbx_seq_one_letter_code
_entity_poly.pdbx_strand_id
1 'polypeptide(L)'
;MSRSSAALAQPQLTDVTLTRDDMGFISKLVYEHAGIVIREHKEAMTRGRLARRVKALGLNSVAEYCAYLKTPQAADEIPELINAVTTNHTSFFRERHHFDHLRKDVLPRLVQERAGRRGRIRIWCSAASSGEEPYSIAAVS
;
A
#
# COMPACT_ATOMS: atom_id res chain seq x y z
N MET A 1 -20.12 16.83 -47.90
CA MET A 1 -19.07 17.57 -47.14
C MET A 1 -18.57 16.68 -46.03
N SER A 2 -17.34 16.21 -46.20
CA SER A 2 -16.61 15.31 -45.31
C SER A 2 -16.37 15.93 -43.94
N ARG A 3 -16.69 15.21 -42.87
CA ARG A 3 -15.99 15.32 -41.59
C ARG A 3 -15.57 13.93 -41.17
N SER A 4 -14.42 13.54 -41.72
CA SER A 4 -13.65 12.39 -41.27
C SER A 4 -13.27 12.62 -39.79
N SER A 5 -13.98 11.96 -38.89
CA SER A 5 -13.61 11.87 -37.48
C SER A 5 -12.52 10.80 -37.38
N ALA A 6 -11.26 11.22 -37.46
CA ALA A 6 -10.13 10.37 -37.13
C ALA A 6 -10.27 9.96 -35.65
N ALA A 7 -10.76 8.76 -35.41
CA ALA A 7 -10.65 8.11 -34.12
C ALA A 7 -9.15 8.01 -33.80
N LEU A 8 -8.69 8.84 -32.88
CA LEU A 8 -7.37 8.71 -32.28
C LEU A 8 -7.31 7.30 -31.70
N ALA A 9 -6.57 6.41 -32.37
CA ALA A 9 -6.30 5.07 -31.90
C ALA A 9 -5.66 5.20 -30.51
N GLN A 10 -6.43 4.86 -29.47
CA GLN A 10 -5.88 4.66 -28.14
C GLN A 10 -4.84 3.55 -28.30
N PRO A 11 -3.58 3.77 -27.92
CA PRO A 11 -2.57 2.72 -28.01
C PRO A 11 -3.07 1.55 -27.16
N GLN A 12 -3.43 0.47 -27.84
CA GLN A 12 -3.73 -0.81 -27.21
C GLN A 12 -2.43 -1.22 -26.53
N LEU A 13 -2.44 -1.24 -25.20
CA LEU A 13 -1.32 -1.70 -24.36
C LEU A 13 -0.92 -3.10 -24.84
N THR A 14 0.10 -3.15 -25.69
CA THR A 14 0.75 -4.37 -26.13
C THR A 14 1.35 -5.02 -24.91
N ASP A 15 0.85 -6.21 -24.60
CA ASP A 15 1.30 -7.18 -23.60
C ASP A 15 2.45 -6.69 -22.71
N VAL A 16 2.11 -6.30 -21.48
CA VAL A 16 3.06 -5.86 -20.45
C VAL A 16 3.96 -7.05 -20.09
N THR A 17 5.02 -7.22 -20.87
CA THR A 17 5.98 -8.30 -20.71
C THR A 17 6.88 -7.91 -19.55
N LEU A 18 6.42 -8.22 -18.34
CA LEU A 18 7.22 -8.08 -17.14
C LEU A 18 8.23 -9.23 -17.09
N THR A 19 9.50 -8.90 -17.32
CA THR A 19 10.57 -9.89 -17.29
C THR A 19 10.86 -10.33 -15.85
N ARG A 20 11.54 -11.47 -15.71
CA ARG A 20 12.01 -11.93 -14.40
C ARG A 20 13.03 -10.94 -13.79
N ASP A 21 13.84 -10.31 -14.63
CA ASP A 21 14.84 -9.33 -14.21
C ASP A 21 14.20 -8.03 -13.71
N ASP A 22 13.14 -7.55 -14.38
CA ASP A 22 12.34 -6.40 -13.91
C ASP A 22 11.72 -6.69 -12.54
N MET A 23 11.16 -7.89 -12.35
CA MET A 23 10.63 -8.31 -11.06
C MET A 23 11.70 -8.43 -9.99
N GLY A 24 12.89 -8.92 -10.33
CA GLY A 24 14.02 -8.97 -9.43
C GLY A 24 14.46 -7.58 -8.99
N PHE A 25 14.56 -6.64 -9.92
CA PHE A 25 14.87 -5.23 -9.64
C PHE A 25 13.84 -4.59 -8.72
N ILE A 26 12.55 -4.71 -9.04
CA ILE A 26 11.47 -4.15 -8.21
C ILE A 26 11.46 -4.78 -6.82
N SER A 27 11.60 -6.10 -6.72
CA SER A 27 11.62 -6.80 -5.43
C SER A 27 12.79 -6.35 -4.56
N LYS A 28 13.96 -6.15 -5.16
CA LYS A 28 15.14 -5.61 -4.47
C LYS A 28 14.88 -4.19 -3.97
N LEU A 29 14.37 -3.30 -4.82
CA LEU A 29 14.11 -1.91 -4.47
C LEU A 29 13.08 -1.80 -3.33
N VAL A 30 11.99 -2.57 -3.43
CA VAL A 30 10.95 -2.65 -2.39
C VAL A 30 11.52 -3.18 -1.07
N TYR A 31 12.41 -4.17 -1.12
CA TYR A 31 13.07 -4.69 0.07
C TYR A 31 14.01 -3.66 0.70
N GLU A 32 14.82 -2.96 -0.10
CA GLU A 32 15.76 -1.95 0.38
C GLU A 32 15.05 -0.77 1.06
N HIS A 33 13.89 -0.34 0.54
CA HIS A 33 13.17 0.81 1.10
C HIS A 33 12.16 0.47 2.21
N ALA A 34 11.58 -0.73 2.21
CA ALA A 34 10.48 -1.07 3.11
C ALA A 34 10.61 -2.43 3.82
N GLY A 35 11.65 -3.21 3.55
CA GLY A 35 11.85 -4.55 4.12
C GLY A 35 10.82 -5.58 3.65
N ILE A 36 10.05 -5.28 2.60
CA ILE A 36 8.97 -6.14 2.12
C ILE A 36 9.53 -7.18 1.15
N VAL A 37 9.25 -8.45 1.42
CA VAL A 37 9.59 -9.56 0.53
C VAL A 37 8.40 -9.90 -0.36
N ILE A 38 8.56 -9.68 -1.67
CA ILE A 38 7.60 -10.13 -2.68
C ILE A 38 7.86 -11.60 -2.93
N ARG A 39 6.96 -12.46 -2.45
CA ARG A 39 7.04 -13.91 -2.63
C ARG A 39 6.46 -14.30 -4.00
N GLU A 40 6.94 -15.40 -4.56
CA GLU A 40 6.55 -15.93 -5.87
C GLU A 40 5.02 -16.00 -6.07
N HIS A 41 4.28 -16.52 -5.08
CA HIS A 41 2.82 -16.60 -5.14
C HIS A 41 2.09 -15.25 -5.22
N LYS A 42 2.77 -14.13 -4.93
CA LYS A 42 2.23 -12.77 -5.04
C LYS A 42 2.63 -12.07 -6.34
N GLU A 43 3.50 -12.65 -7.17
CA GLU A 43 4.02 -12.00 -8.38
C GLU A 43 2.92 -11.61 -9.37
N ALA A 44 1.92 -12.47 -9.58
CA ALA A 44 0.79 -12.17 -10.46
C ALA A 44 -0.02 -10.96 -9.97
N MET A 45 -0.26 -10.87 -8.66
CA MET A 45 -0.93 -9.73 -8.04
C MET A 45 -0.09 -8.46 -8.17
N THR A 46 1.21 -8.55 -7.87
CA THR A 46 2.16 -7.44 -8.00
C THR A 46 2.20 -6.93 -9.44
N ARG A 47 2.26 -7.82 -10.43
CA ARG A 47 2.22 -7.48 -11.86
C ARG A 47 0.98 -6.67 -12.23
N GLY A 48 -0.20 -7.10 -11.77
CA GLY A 48 -1.45 -6.36 -12.02
C GLY A 48 -1.52 -4.99 -11.33
N ARG A 49 -0.80 -4.80 -10.22
CA ARG A 49 -0.71 -3.50 -9.53
C ARG A 49 0.31 -2.58 -10.20
N LEU A 50 1.46 -3.12 -10.60
CA LEU A 50 2.48 -2.40 -11.37
C LEU A 50 1.94 -1.93 -12.72
N ALA A 51 1.21 -2.77 -13.45
CA ALA A 51 0.61 -2.39 -14.73
C ALA A 51 -0.33 -1.17 -14.60
N ARG A 52 -1.08 -1.07 -13.49
CA ARG A 52 -1.90 0.11 -13.18
C ARG A 52 -1.04 1.34 -12.89
N ARG A 53 0.09 1.19 -12.19
CA ARG A 53 1.02 2.29 -11.90
C ARG A 53 1.70 2.82 -13.17
N VAL A 54 2.21 1.91 -14.02
CA VAL A 54 2.79 2.23 -15.34
C VAL A 54 1.81 3.09 -16.15
N LYS A 55 0.54 2.68 -16.22
CA LYS A 55 -0.51 3.42 -16.91
C LYS A 55 -0.78 4.80 -16.29
N ALA A 56 -0.75 4.91 -14.97
CA ALA A 56 -0.96 6.18 -14.28
C ALA A 56 0.14 7.22 -14.59
N LEU A 57 1.36 6.76 -14.87
CA LEU A 57 2.49 7.59 -15.27
C LEU A 57 2.56 7.87 -16.78
N GLY A 58 1.63 7.32 -17.58
CA GLY A 58 1.65 7.44 -19.03
C GLY A 58 2.80 6.68 -19.71
N LEU A 59 3.38 5.70 -19.01
CA LEU A 59 4.44 4.85 -19.54
C LEU A 59 3.84 3.67 -20.33
N ASN A 60 4.60 3.14 -21.28
CA ASN A 60 4.13 2.08 -22.18
C ASN A 60 4.56 0.69 -21.72
N SER A 61 5.52 0.59 -20.79
CA SER A 61 6.03 -0.70 -20.31
C SER A 61 6.56 -0.64 -18.88
N VAL A 62 6.65 -1.82 -18.24
CA VAL A 62 7.33 -1.92 -16.94
C VAL A 62 8.84 -1.73 -17.11
N ALA A 63 9.41 -2.06 -18.26
CA ALA A 63 10.83 -1.77 -18.54
C ALA A 63 11.11 -0.26 -18.51
N GLU A 64 10.24 0.56 -19.11
CA GLU A 64 10.31 2.04 -19.01
C GLU A 64 10.16 2.51 -17.56
N TYR A 65 9.28 1.87 -16.79
CA TYR A 65 9.12 2.17 -15.37
C TYR A 65 10.37 1.81 -14.54
N CYS A 66 10.97 0.64 -14.77
CA CYS A 66 12.24 0.25 -14.17
C CYS A 66 13.38 1.23 -14.55
N ALA A 67 13.39 1.72 -15.79
CA ALA A 67 14.34 2.74 -16.22
C ALA A 67 14.11 4.07 -15.51
N TYR A 68 12.85 4.51 -15.40
CA TYR A 68 12.46 5.70 -14.64
C TYR A 68 12.90 5.61 -13.18
N LEU A 69 12.64 4.48 -12.51
CA LEU A 69 13.02 4.23 -11.11
C LEU A 69 14.53 4.31 -10.83
N LYS A 70 15.38 4.19 -11.85
CA LYS A 70 16.85 4.35 -11.73
C LYS A 70 17.30 5.80 -11.81
N THR A 71 16.41 6.72 -12.18
CA THR A 71 16.74 8.14 -12.30
C THR A 71 16.60 8.86 -10.96
N PRO A 72 17.38 9.93 -10.70
CA PRO A 72 17.21 10.75 -9.50
C PRO A 72 15.80 11.34 -9.33
N GLN A 73 15.07 11.53 -10.43
CA GLN A 73 13.72 12.08 -10.47
C GLN A 73 12.65 11.11 -9.98
N ALA A 74 12.99 9.84 -9.74
CA ALA A 74 12.06 8.83 -9.24
C ALA A 74 11.99 8.76 -7.71
N ALA A 75 12.71 9.62 -6.98
CA ALA A 75 12.65 9.64 -5.51
C ALA A 75 11.21 9.75 -4.98
N ASP A 76 10.39 10.60 -5.62
CA ASP A 76 8.99 10.80 -5.26
C ASP A 76 8.06 9.65 -5.70
N GLU A 77 8.53 8.77 -6.60
CA GLU A 77 7.80 7.60 -7.06
C GLU A 77 7.98 6.38 -6.16
N ILE A 78 9.08 6.30 -5.38
CA ILE A 78 9.35 5.17 -4.50
C ILE A 78 8.20 4.90 -3.50
N PRO A 79 7.61 5.91 -2.83
CA PRO A 79 6.45 5.69 -1.96
C PRO A 79 5.26 5.10 -2.71
N GLU A 80 5.03 5.53 -3.95
CA GLU A 80 3.93 5.06 -4.80
C GLU A 80 4.14 3.61 -5.24
N LEU A 81 5.39 3.24 -5.55
CA LEU A 81 5.77 1.85 -5.79
C LEU A 81 5.46 0.99 -4.56
N ILE A 82 5.90 1.43 -3.37
CA ILE A 82 5.66 0.70 -2.11
C ILE A 82 4.16 0.55 -1.85
N ASN A 83 3.37 1.61 -2.05
CA ASN A 83 1.91 1.56 -1.94
C ASN A 83 1.27 0.61 -2.95
N ALA A 84 1.79 0.56 -4.18
CA ALA A 84 1.31 -0.35 -5.21
C ALA A 84 1.59 -1.82 -4.85
N VAL A 85 2.70 -2.15 -4.20
CA VAL A 85 3.05 -3.54 -3.86
C VAL A 85 2.53 -4.00 -2.49
N THR A 86 2.19 -3.06 -1.60
CA THR A 86 1.63 -3.33 -0.27
C THR A 86 0.11 -3.54 -0.31
N THR A 87 -0.45 -4.23 0.68
CA THR A 87 -1.89 -4.34 0.85
C THR A 87 -2.34 -3.40 1.95
N ASN A 88 -2.75 -2.20 1.56
CA ASN A 88 -3.31 -1.18 2.46
C ASN A 88 -4.82 -1.39 2.67
N HIS A 89 -5.23 -2.61 3.03
CA HIS A 89 -6.64 -2.89 3.32
C HIS A 89 -6.92 -2.65 4.80
N THR A 90 -7.80 -1.70 5.09
CA THR A 90 -8.23 -1.35 6.43
C THR A 90 -9.71 -0.94 6.39
N SER A 91 -10.40 -1.04 7.53
CA SER A 91 -11.79 -0.63 7.68
C SER A 91 -12.10 -0.36 9.14
N PHE A 92 -13.13 0.45 9.40
CA PHE A 92 -13.56 0.73 10.76
C PHE A 92 -14.02 -0.55 11.45
N PHE A 93 -13.58 -0.73 12.69
CA PHE A 93 -13.89 -1.91 13.52
C PHE A 93 -13.56 -3.24 12.83
N ARG A 94 -12.52 -3.28 11.98
CA ARG A 94 -11.99 -4.52 11.41
C ARG A 94 -11.67 -5.50 12.55
N GLU A 95 -12.22 -6.71 12.49
CA GLU A 95 -12.07 -7.70 13.59
C GLU A 95 -12.66 -7.18 14.92
N ARG A 96 -13.95 -6.80 14.89
CA ARG A 96 -14.69 -6.20 16.02
C ARG A 96 -14.43 -6.80 17.41
N HIS A 97 -14.22 -8.11 17.50
CA HIS A 97 -13.94 -8.80 18.77
C HIS A 97 -12.69 -8.26 19.50
N HIS A 98 -11.68 -7.76 18.79
CA HIS A 98 -10.53 -7.10 19.41
C HIS A 98 -10.91 -5.82 20.14
N PHE A 99 -11.80 -5.00 19.56
CA PHE A 99 -12.29 -3.77 20.19
C PHE A 99 -13.22 -4.06 21.38
N ASP A 100 -14.02 -5.12 21.29
CA ASP A 100 -14.84 -5.58 22.41
C ASP A 100 -13.97 -6.00 23.59
N HIS A 101 -12.90 -6.76 23.34
CA HIS A 101 -11.94 -7.17 24.37
C HIS A 101 -11.19 -5.98 24.96
N LEU A 102 -10.74 -5.05 24.11
CA LEU A 102 -10.10 -3.80 24.56
C LEU A 102 -11.01 -3.03 25.53
N ARG A 103 -12.29 -2.86 25.18
CA ARG A 103 -13.27 -2.12 25.96
C ARG A 103 -13.68 -2.83 27.25
N LYS A 104 -13.94 -4.14 27.20
CA LYS A 104 -14.53 -4.89 28.31
C LYS A 104 -13.50 -5.35 29.33
N ASP A 105 -12.30 -5.71 28.88
CA ASP A 105 -11.33 -6.41 29.71
C ASP A 105 -10.05 -5.59 29.91
N VAL A 106 -9.48 -5.05 28.83
CA VAL A 106 -8.15 -4.42 28.88
C VAL A 106 -8.19 -3.02 29.52
N LEU A 107 -9.08 -2.14 29.03
CA LEU A 107 -9.15 -0.76 29.51
C LEU A 107 -9.55 -0.65 30.99
N PRO A 108 -10.59 -1.35 31.49
CA PRO A 108 -10.94 -1.30 32.91
C PRO A 108 -9.79 -1.75 33.80
N ARG A 109 -9.09 -2.82 33.41
CA ARG A 109 -7.91 -3.30 34.12
C ARG A 109 -6.77 -2.28 34.14
N LEU A 110 -6.45 -1.66 33.00
CA LEU A 110 -5.42 -0.63 32.91
C LEU A 110 -5.74 0.62 33.75
N VAL A 111 -7.02 0.98 33.86
CA VAL A 111 -7.48 2.08 34.73
C VAL A 111 -7.31 1.69 36.20
N GLN A 112 -7.71 0.48 36.59
CA GLN A 112 -7.58 0.00 37.96
C GLN A 112 -6.13 -0.13 38.41
N GLU A 113 -5.25 -0.70 37.59
CA GLU A 113 -3.81 -0.84 37.88
C GLU A 113 -3.10 0.52 38.03
N ARG A 114 -3.68 1.58 37.45
CA ARG A 114 -3.19 2.95 37.56
C ARG A 114 -3.91 3.77 38.62
N ALA A 115 -4.89 3.22 39.34
CA ALA A 115 -5.59 3.94 40.40
C ALA A 115 -4.58 4.49 41.43
N GLY A 116 -4.54 5.82 41.58
CA GLY A 116 -3.59 6.52 42.46
C GLY A 116 -2.30 7.00 41.78
N ARG A 117 -2.04 6.64 40.51
CA ARG A 117 -0.90 7.15 39.73
C ARG A 117 -1.36 8.23 38.75
N ARG A 118 -0.69 9.39 38.72
CA ARG A 118 -0.92 10.41 37.69
C ARG A 118 -0.34 9.93 36.35
N GLY A 119 -1.15 9.77 35.30
CA GLY A 119 -0.66 9.44 33.96
C GLY A 119 -1.76 9.08 32.96
N ARG A 120 -1.49 9.31 31.66
CA ARG A 120 -2.40 8.96 30.55
C ARG A 120 -2.15 7.54 30.06
N ILE A 121 -3.21 6.85 29.63
CA ILE A 121 -3.09 5.61 28.85
C ILE A 121 -2.59 5.98 27.44
N ARG A 122 -1.61 5.24 26.92
CA ARG A 122 -1.06 5.42 25.57
C ARG A 122 -1.21 4.10 24.82
N ILE A 123 -1.82 4.15 23.65
CA ILE A 123 -1.99 3.01 22.75
C ILE A 123 -1.24 3.33 21.46
N TRP A 124 -0.54 2.35 20.90
CA TRP A 124 0.17 2.49 19.63
C TRP A 124 -0.46 1.57 18.59
N CYS A 125 -0.93 2.16 17.48
CA CYS A 125 -1.28 1.44 16.26
C CYS A 125 -0.08 1.51 15.30
N SER A 126 0.62 0.38 15.12
CA SER A 126 1.89 0.33 14.36
C SER A 126 1.71 0.20 12.85
N ALA A 127 0.50 -0.10 12.36
CA ALA A 127 0.18 -0.26 10.95
C ALA A 127 -1.17 0.37 10.59
N ALA A 128 -1.32 1.68 10.87
CA ALA A 128 -2.60 2.38 10.79
C ALA A 128 -3.22 2.45 9.37
N SER A 129 -2.45 2.21 8.30
CA SER A 129 -2.89 2.36 6.91
C SER A 129 -3.55 3.74 6.70
N SER A 130 -4.82 3.84 6.27
CA SER A 130 -5.56 5.12 6.16
C SER A 130 -6.15 5.66 7.46
N GLY A 131 -5.98 4.98 8.59
CA GLY A 131 -6.29 5.49 9.94
C GLY A 131 -7.57 4.94 10.59
N GLU A 132 -8.33 4.09 9.92
CA GLU A 132 -9.58 3.55 10.45
C GLU A 132 -9.37 2.76 11.76
N GLU A 133 -8.26 2.04 11.90
CA GLU A 133 -7.93 1.30 13.12
C GLU A 133 -7.70 2.22 14.33
N PRO A 134 -6.78 3.22 14.30
CA PRO A 134 -6.60 4.11 15.45
C PRO A 134 -7.84 4.93 15.79
N TYR A 135 -8.68 5.28 14.80
CA TYR A 135 -9.98 5.90 15.09
C TYR A 135 -10.96 4.93 15.75
N SER A 136 -10.97 3.66 15.34
CA SER A 136 -11.79 2.63 15.97
C SER A 136 -11.35 2.37 17.42
N ILE A 137 -10.04 2.39 17.69
CA ILE A 137 -9.47 2.31 19.05
C ILE A 137 -9.96 3.50 19.88
N ALA A 138 -9.86 4.72 19.35
CA ALA A 138 -10.28 5.93 20.05
C ALA A 138 -11.79 5.93 20.35
N ALA A 139 -12.62 5.39 19.45
CA ALA A 139 -14.07 5.34 19.62
C ALA A 139 -14.54 4.38 20.73
N VAL A 140 -13.71 3.40 21.11
CA VAL A 140 -14.04 2.41 22.16
C VAL A 140 -13.25 2.61 23.46
N SER A 141 -12.33 3.56 23.46
CA SER A 141 -11.49 3.93 24.62
C SER A 141 -12.16 5.00 25.48
#